data_AF-A0A932CMQ2-F1
#
_entry.id   AF-A0A932CMQ2-F1
#
_cell.length_a   1.000
_cell.length_b   1.000
_cell.length_c   1.000
_cell.angle_alpha   90.00
_cell.angle_beta   90.00
_cell.angle_gamma   90.00
#
_symmetry.space_group_name_H-M   'P 1'
#
loop_
_entity.id
_entity.type
_entity.pdbx_description
1 polymer ?
#
loop_
_entity_poly.entity_id
_entity_poly.type
_entity_poly.pdbx_seq_one_letter_code
_entity_poly.pdbx_strand_id
1 'polypeptide(L)'
;AGGQYAYYETLGGGMGASPQKPGLSGVHSHMTNTMNTPIEALEYTYPFRVQRYEIRRGSGGAGRWRGGDGIRRDMELLHGAQVTILSDRRKFAPYGLAGGQPGLPGCNRLIRQGEEQELPGKISLAVQAGDVISLCTPGGGGYGGEAASQDPRYGGAADGVLP
;
A
#
# COMPACT_ATOMS: atom_id res chain seq x y z
N ALA A 1 15.99 26.64 -3.82
CA ALA A 1 15.84 27.26 -2.48
C ALA A 1 15.68 26.12 -1.48
N GLY A 2 16.61 25.96 -0.54
CA GLY A 2 16.70 24.81 0.37
C GLY A 2 16.38 25.20 1.80
N GLY A 3 15.10 25.34 2.12
CA GLY A 3 14.63 25.56 3.49
C GLY A 3 14.57 24.25 4.28
N GLN A 4 14.59 24.35 5.61
CA GLN A 4 14.21 23.23 6.47
C GLN A 4 12.75 22.87 6.20
N TYR A 5 12.44 21.58 6.14
CA TYR A 5 11.09 21.10 5.92
C TYR A 5 10.74 20.01 6.93
N ALA A 6 9.46 19.89 7.23
CA ALA A 6 8.87 18.74 7.90
C ALA A 6 7.69 18.29 7.06
N TYR A 7 7.66 17.00 6.74
CA TYR A 7 6.57 16.39 5.99
C TYR A 7 6.08 15.16 6.75
N TYR A 8 4.76 15.05 6.87
CA TYR A 8 4.09 13.91 7.48
C TYR A 8 3.00 13.44 6.54
N GLU A 9 2.96 12.13 6.31
CA GLU A 9 1.95 11.52 5.47
C GLU A 9 1.41 10.26 6.12
N THR A 10 0.10 10.10 5.99
CA THR A 10 -0.61 8.87 6.29
C THR A 10 -0.89 8.17 4.98
N LEU A 11 -0.75 6.84 4.96
CA LEU A 11 -0.99 6.03 3.76
C LEU A 11 -2.22 5.16 3.95
N GLY A 12 -3.08 5.13 2.93
CA GLY A 12 -4.18 4.18 2.83
C GLY A 12 -3.69 2.73 2.72
N GLY A 13 -4.61 1.79 2.86
CA GLY A 13 -4.31 0.36 2.76
C GLY A 13 -5.53 -0.45 2.36
N GLY A 14 -5.39 -1.77 2.43
CA GLY A 14 -6.51 -2.67 2.16
C GLY A 14 -7.46 -2.75 3.34
N MET A 15 -8.74 -2.48 3.11
CA MET A 15 -9.80 -2.73 4.09
C MET A 15 -10.11 -4.22 4.16
N GLY A 16 -10.36 -4.76 5.36
CA GLY A 16 -10.87 -6.13 5.50
C GLY A 16 -12.26 -6.29 4.88
N ALA A 17 -12.53 -7.47 4.34
CA ALA A 17 -13.87 -7.81 3.85
C ALA A 17 -14.86 -7.99 5.01
N SER A 18 -16.15 -7.77 4.73
CA SER A 18 -17.24 -8.01 5.68
C SER A 18 -18.04 -9.26 5.29
N PRO A 19 -18.98 -9.72 6.14
CA PRO A 19 -19.88 -10.80 5.74
C PRO A 19 -20.75 -10.49 4.52
N GLN A 20 -20.91 -9.22 4.18
CA GLN A 20 -21.81 -8.76 3.12
C GLN A 20 -21.10 -8.23 1.88
N LYS A 21 -19.83 -7.76 1.99
CA LYS A 21 -19.17 -7.00 0.93
C LYS A 21 -17.65 -7.23 0.90
N PRO A 22 -17.00 -7.10 -0.28
CA PRO A 22 -15.55 -7.08 -0.37
C PRO A 22 -14.97 -5.83 0.30
N GLY A 23 -13.71 -5.91 0.70
CA GLY A 23 -12.97 -4.78 1.23
C GLY A 23 -12.56 -3.79 0.14
N LEU A 24 -12.51 -2.50 0.49
CA LEU A 24 -12.04 -1.44 -0.39
C LEU A 24 -10.50 -1.39 -0.44
N SER A 25 -9.95 -1.16 -1.63
CA SER A 25 -8.51 -1.05 -1.87
C SER A 25 -8.01 0.38 -1.69
N GLY A 26 -6.82 0.54 -1.10
CA GLY A 26 -6.11 1.82 -0.99
C GLY A 26 -6.84 2.91 -0.21
N VAL A 27 -7.72 2.54 0.71
CA VAL A 27 -8.50 3.50 1.50
C VAL A 27 -7.91 3.68 2.90
N HIS A 28 -8.11 4.87 3.46
CA HIS A 28 -7.80 5.15 4.85
C HIS A 28 -8.85 4.53 5.75
N SER A 29 -8.63 3.28 6.19
CA SER A 29 -9.60 2.55 7.03
C SER A 29 -9.49 2.86 8.53
N HIS A 30 -8.31 3.31 9.00
CA HIS A 30 -8.04 3.55 10.42
C HIS A 30 -7.82 5.03 10.78
N MET A 31 -7.52 5.86 9.80
CA MET A 31 -7.23 7.28 9.96
C MET A 31 -7.94 8.03 8.82
N THR A 32 -9.27 8.06 8.93
CA THR A 32 -10.26 8.28 7.85
C THR A 32 -10.48 9.74 7.45
N ASN A 33 -9.78 10.71 8.07
CA ASN A 33 -9.98 12.15 7.84
C ASN A 33 -8.78 12.83 7.14
N THR A 34 -8.03 12.07 6.33
CA THR A 34 -6.92 12.59 5.52
C THR A 34 -7.13 12.22 4.06
N MET A 35 -7.13 13.22 3.18
CA MET A 35 -7.00 12.99 1.74
C MET A 35 -5.53 12.73 1.41
N ASN A 36 -5.27 12.02 0.30
CA ASN A 36 -3.92 11.90 -0.22
C ASN A 36 -3.41 13.28 -0.65
N THR A 37 -2.15 13.58 -0.36
CA THR A 37 -1.47 14.76 -0.92
C THR A 37 -1.31 14.55 -2.43
N PRO A 38 -1.82 15.46 -3.29
CA PRO A 38 -1.58 15.37 -4.73
C PRO A 38 -0.08 15.36 -5.03
N ILE A 39 0.34 14.54 -6.01
CA ILE A 39 1.76 14.38 -6.33
C ILE A 39 2.37 15.71 -6.76
N GLU A 40 1.65 16.48 -7.59
CA GLU A 40 2.09 17.76 -8.10
C GLU A 40 2.32 18.77 -6.97
N ALA A 41 1.42 18.80 -5.98
CA ALA A 41 1.56 19.67 -4.82
C ALA A 41 2.74 19.25 -3.92
N LEU A 42 2.93 17.94 -3.76
CA LEU A 42 4.04 17.38 -2.98
C LEU A 42 5.39 17.73 -3.60
N GLU A 43 5.57 17.46 -4.90
CA GLU A 43 6.83 17.70 -5.62
C GLU A 43 7.12 19.19 -5.84
N TYR A 44 6.08 20.02 -5.94
CA TYR A 44 6.23 21.46 -5.99
C TYR A 44 6.77 22.02 -4.67
N THR A 45 6.28 21.49 -3.55
CA THR A 45 6.55 22.05 -2.21
C THR A 45 7.81 21.45 -1.57
N TYR A 46 8.07 20.17 -1.80
CA TYR A 46 9.08 19.42 -1.09
C TYR A 46 10.15 18.86 -2.03
N PRO A 47 11.37 18.64 -1.51
CA PRO A 47 12.47 18.02 -2.24
C PRO A 47 12.29 16.51 -2.50
N PHE A 48 11.10 16.10 -2.96
CA PHE A 48 10.75 14.71 -3.20
C PHE A 48 10.42 14.51 -4.67
N ARG A 49 10.53 13.26 -5.12
CA ARG A 49 9.95 12.80 -6.37
C ARG A 49 9.21 11.48 -6.14
N VAL A 50 7.98 11.39 -6.58
CA VAL A 50 7.17 10.17 -6.49
C VAL A 50 7.47 9.33 -7.73
N GLN A 51 8.19 8.23 -7.55
CA GLN A 51 8.51 7.31 -8.65
C GLN A 51 7.36 6.36 -8.96
N ARG A 52 6.62 5.95 -7.91
CA ARG A 52 5.46 5.05 -8.05
C ARG A 52 4.40 5.41 -7.03
N TYR A 53 3.14 5.37 -7.46
CA TYR A 53 1.99 5.36 -6.57
C TYR A 53 0.88 4.52 -7.20
N GLU A 54 0.66 3.33 -6.67
CA GLU A 54 -0.24 2.34 -7.29
C GLU A 54 -0.95 1.47 -6.26
N ILE A 55 -2.05 0.83 -6.69
CA ILE A 55 -2.68 -0.25 -5.93
C ILE A 55 -1.73 -1.47 -5.96
N ARG A 56 -1.43 -2.01 -4.78
CA ARG A 56 -0.65 -3.25 -4.62
C ARG A 56 -1.55 -4.46 -4.88
N ARG A 57 -1.88 -4.69 -6.15
CA ARG A 57 -2.81 -5.75 -6.59
C ARG A 57 -2.39 -7.12 -6.08
N GLY A 58 -3.37 -7.90 -5.63
CA GLY A 58 -3.16 -9.25 -5.07
C GLY A 58 -2.68 -9.26 -3.62
N SER A 59 -2.66 -8.12 -2.93
CA SER A 59 -2.35 -8.06 -1.49
C SER A 59 -3.56 -8.33 -0.60
N GLY A 60 -4.78 -8.15 -1.09
CA GLY A 60 -6.00 -8.51 -0.37
C GLY A 60 -6.19 -10.03 -0.23
N GLY A 61 -6.57 -10.48 0.96
CA GLY A 61 -6.80 -11.88 1.28
C GLY A 61 -8.04 -12.45 0.56
N ALA A 62 -7.93 -13.71 0.13
CA ALA A 62 -8.99 -14.43 -0.55
C ALA A 62 -10.14 -14.82 0.39
N GLY A 63 -11.30 -15.11 -0.18
CA GLY A 63 -12.50 -15.57 0.53
C GLY A 63 -13.73 -15.37 -0.36
N ARG A 64 -14.91 -15.75 0.14
CA ARG A 64 -16.19 -15.40 -0.53
C ARG A 64 -16.25 -13.90 -0.84
N TRP A 65 -15.82 -13.09 0.12
CA TRP A 65 -15.55 -11.67 -0.09
C TRP A 65 -14.06 -11.41 0.10
N ARG A 66 -13.44 -10.87 -0.95
CA ARG A 66 -12.02 -10.56 -0.96
C ARG A 66 -11.72 -9.31 -0.13
N GLY A 67 -10.62 -9.33 0.61
CA GLY A 67 -10.07 -8.12 1.23
C GLY A 67 -9.57 -7.12 0.19
N GLY A 68 -9.56 -5.84 0.55
CA GLY A 68 -9.02 -4.78 -0.29
C GLY A 68 -7.50 -4.88 -0.46
N ASP A 69 -6.98 -4.39 -1.57
CA ASP A 69 -5.54 -4.28 -1.79
C ASP A 69 -4.96 -3.06 -1.08
N GLY A 70 -3.71 -3.19 -0.60
CA GLY A 70 -2.90 -2.06 -0.16
C GLY A 70 -2.44 -1.17 -1.32
N ILE A 71 -1.53 -0.27 -1.03
CA ILE A 71 -0.86 0.60 -2.00
C ILE A 71 0.65 0.43 -1.92
N ARG A 72 1.33 0.71 -3.03
CA ARG A 72 2.76 0.93 -3.08
C ARG A 72 3.01 2.41 -3.35
N ARG A 73 3.94 2.99 -2.60
CA ARG A 73 4.42 4.35 -2.82
C ARG A 73 5.94 4.39 -2.72
N ASP A 74 6.58 4.85 -3.79
CA ASP A 74 8.03 4.96 -3.89
C ASP A 74 8.39 6.45 -3.95
N MET A 75 9.09 6.93 -2.92
CA MET A 75 9.46 8.33 -2.79
C MET A 75 10.98 8.47 -2.84
N GLU A 76 11.49 9.12 -3.88
CA GLU A 76 12.88 9.52 -4.00
C GLU A 76 13.09 10.83 -3.24
N LEU A 77 14.11 10.84 -2.38
CA LEU A 77 14.53 12.04 -1.66
C LEU A 77 15.59 12.73 -2.51
N LEU A 78 15.33 13.97 -2.94
CA LEU A 78 16.27 14.72 -3.78
C LEU A 78 17.40 15.38 -2.95
N HIS A 79 17.30 15.32 -1.61
CA HIS A 79 18.21 15.93 -0.65
C HIS A 79 18.37 14.98 0.55
N GLY A 80 19.49 15.11 1.27
CA GLY A 80 19.68 14.35 2.50
C GLY A 80 18.64 14.72 3.56
N ALA A 81 18.09 13.71 4.25
CA ALA A 81 16.98 13.89 5.19
C ALA A 81 17.00 12.86 6.33
N GLN A 82 16.27 13.17 7.40
CA GLN A 82 15.91 12.19 8.42
C GLN A 82 14.50 11.67 8.12
N VAL A 83 14.37 10.37 7.91
CA VAL A 83 13.07 9.71 7.69
C VAL A 83 12.70 8.91 8.92
N THR A 84 11.43 8.94 9.30
CA THR A 84 10.86 8.09 10.35
C THR A 84 9.65 7.36 9.79
N ILE A 85 9.63 6.03 9.93
CA ILE A 85 8.53 5.18 9.49
C ILE A 85 7.87 4.60 10.73
N LEU A 86 6.55 4.76 10.83
CA LEU A 86 5.72 4.14 11.86
C LEU A 86 4.63 3.33 11.17
N SER A 87 4.77 2.01 11.21
CA SER A 87 3.90 1.12 10.47
C SER A 87 3.74 -0.25 11.15
N ASP A 88 2.51 -0.76 11.10
CA ASP A 88 2.13 -2.06 11.68
C ASP A 88 1.79 -3.08 10.59
N ARG A 89 1.42 -4.30 10.98
CA ARG A 89 1.11 -5.41 10.05
C ARG A 89 2.26 -5.75 9.09
N ARG A 90 3.49 -5.73 9.64
CA ARG A 90 4.72 -6.15 8.96
C ARG A 90 5.06 -7.61 9.25
N LYS A 91 5.08 -7.97 10.53
CA LYS A 91 5.30 -9.36 10.99
C LYS A 91 4.03 -10.20 10.99
N PHE A 92 2.93 -9.63 11.46
CA PHE A 92 1.64 -10.30 11.56
C PHE A 92 0.67 -9.75 10.51
N ALA A 93 0.29 -10.61 9.56
CA ALA A 93 -0.66 -10.28 8.51
C ALA A 93 -2.04 -9.87 9.06
N PRO A 94 -2.82 -9.08 8.31
CA PRO A 94 -4.24 -8.91 8.57
C PRO A 94 -4.96 -10.26 8.39
N TYR A 95 -5.61 -10.74 9.45
CA TYR A 95 -6.27 -12.05 9.45
C TYR A 95 -7.53 -12.04 8.59
N GLY A 96 -7.85 -13.19 7.99
CA GLY A 96 -9.17 -13.42 7.41
C GLY A 96 -10.18 -13.90 8.46
N LEU A 97 -11.46 -13.88 8.09
CA LEU A 97 -12.57 -14.26 8.97
C LEU A 97 -13.46 -15.33 8.32
N ALA A 98 -14.07 -16.20 9.14
CA ALA A 98 -15.03 -17.22 8.70
C ALA A 98 -14.51 -18.12 7.55
N GLY A 99 -13.21 -18.47 7.57
CA GLY A 99 -12.55 -19.27 6.51
C GLY A 99 -11.88 -18.45 5.41
N GLY A 100 -11.98 -17.11 5.44
CA GLY A 100 -11.21 -16.22 4.58
C GLY A 100 -9.71 -16.28 4.88
N GLN A 101 -8.91 -16.04 3.85
CA GLN A 101 -7.45 -16.04 3.91
C GLN A 101 -6.91 -14.67 4.39
N PRO A 102 -5.74 -14.65 5.04
CA PRO A 102 -5.09 -13.41 5.43
C PRO A 102 -4.68 -12.56 4.22
N GLY A 103 -4.66 -11.24 4.41
CA GLY A 103 -4.03 -10.33 3.45
C GLY A 103 -2.51 -10.39 3.55
N LEU A 104 -1.81 -9.95 2.50
CA LEU A 104 -0.36 -9.84 2.55
C LEU A 104 0.08 -8.77 3.56
N PRO A 105 1.16 -9.03 4.33
CA PRO A 105 1.76 -8.00 5.17
C PRO A 105 2.27 -6.84 4.32
N GLY A 106 2.39 -5.68 4.96
CA GLY A 106 3.12 -4.54 4.38
C GLY A 106 4.63 -4.79 4.44
N CYS A 107 5.39 -4.05 3.65
CA CYS A 107 6.86 -4.04 3.70
C CYS A 107 7.38 -2.64 3.41
N ASN A 108 8.54 -2.33 3.98
CA ASN A 108 9.23 -1.06 3.79
C ASN A 108 10.61 -1.38 3.23
N ARG A 109 11.09 -0.59 2.26
CA ARG A 109 12.42 -0.76 1.68
C ARG A 109 13.11 0.59 1.51
N LEU A 110 14.42 0.59 1.74
CA LEU A 110 15.33 1.62 1.22
C LEU A 110 15.93 1.07 -0.07
N ILE A 111 15.84 1.81 -1.17
CA ILE A 111 16.52 1.51 -2.42
C ILE A 111 17.64 2.54 -2.58
N ARG A 112 18.89 2.09 -2.52
CA ARG A 112 20.08 2.94 -2.66
C ARG A 112 20.95 2.39 -3.77
N GLN A 113 21.21 3.21 -4.79
CA GLN A 113 22.02 2.82 -5.96
C GLN A 113 21.54 1.52 -6.63
N GLY A 114 20.22 1.27 -6.60
CA GLY A 114 19.60 0.06 -7.15
C GLY A 114 19.57 -1.13 -6.21
N GLU A 115 20.22 -1.08 -5.05
CA GLU A 115 20.16 -2.14 -4.03
C GLU A 115 18.96 -1.93 -3.11
N GLU A 116 18.15 -2.97 -2.93
CA GLU A 116 17.02 -2.94 -2.00
C GLU A 116 17.41 -3.50 -0.63
N GLN A 117 17.19 -2.70 0.42
CA GLN A 117 17.32 -3.10 1.81
C GLN A 117 15.95 -3.07 2.49
N GLU A 118 15.53 -4.20 3.07
CA GLU A 118 14.30 -4.25 3.87
C GLU A 118 14.46 -3.45 5.18
N LEU A 119 13.43 -2.66 5.50
CA LEU A 119 13.36 -1.86 6.71
C LEU A 119 12.28 -2.39 7.66
N PRO A 120 12.50 -2.33 8.98
CA PRO A 120 11.49 -2.73 9.95
C PRO A 120 10.28 -1.78 9.94
N GLY A 121 9.21 -2.19 10.62
CA GLY A 121 7.97 -1.40 10.67
C GLY A 121 8.08 -0.07 11.41
N LYS A 122 9.03 0.04 12.35
CA LYS A 122 9.31 1.23 13.15
C LYS A 122 10.80 1.53 13.09
N ILE A 123 11.18 2.65 12.49
CA ILE A 123 12.59 3.04 12.31
C ILE A 123 12.73 4.53 12.06
N SER A 124 13.85 5.10 12.53
CA SER A 124 14.36 6.39 12.09
C SER A 124 15.72 6.17 11.44
N LEU A 125 15.90 6.65 10.21
CA LEU A 125 17.14 6.52 9.44
C LEU A 125 17.47 7.79 8.65
N ALA A 126 18.77 8.06 8.52
CA ALA A 126 19.26 9.09 7.62
C ALA A 126 19.31 8.55 6.20
N VAL A 127 18.79 9.34 5.26
CA VAL A 127 18.80 9.06 3.83
C VAL A 127 19.58 10.14 3.08
N GLN A 128 20.12 9.78 1.93
CA GLN A 128 20.90 10.63 1.06
C GLN A 128 20.08 11.04 -0.16
N ALA A 129 20.56 12.06 -0.89
CA ALA A 129 19.96 12.42 -2.17
C ALA A 129 20.03 11.23 -3.15
N GLY A 130 18.92 10.94 -3.82
CA GLY A 130 18.76 9.81 -4.74
C GLY A 130 18.30 8.50 -4.08
N ASP A 131 18.23 8.44 -2.75
CA ASP A 131 17.63 7.29 -2.07
C ASP A 131 16.12 7.24 -2.29
N VAL A 132 15.56 6.04 -2.44
CA VAL A 132 14.12 5.82 -2.56
C VAL A 132 13.60 5.07 -1.34
N ILE A 133 12.58 5.63 -0.67
CA ILE A 133 11.81 4.93 0.34
C ILE A 133 10.56 4.33 -0.33
N SER A 134 10.53 3.01 -0.41
CA SER A 134 9.40 2.23 -0.95
C SER A 134 8.54 1.73 0.22
N LEU A 135 7.29 2.22 0.30
CA LEU A 135 6.31 1.85 1.30
C LEU A 135 5.19 1.03 0.64
N CYS A 136 5.10 -0.25 1.02
CA CYS A 136 4.00 -1.11 0.65
C CYS A 136 3.08 -1.30 1.84
N THR A 137 1.84 -0.82 1.75
CA THR A 137 0.85 -0.98 2.82
C THR A 137 0.22 -2.38 2.75
N PRO A 138 -0.25 -2.92 3.90
CA PRO A 138 -0.85 -4.24 3.93
C PRO A 138 -2.18 -4.27 3.16
N GLY A 139 -2.55 -5.46 2.67
CA GLY A 139 -3.91 -5.72 2.17
C GLY A 139 -4.86 -6.06 3.32
N GLY A 140 -6.16 -6.10 3.05
CA GLY A 140 -7.18 -6.52 4.01
C GLY A 140 -7.34 -8.04 4.04
N GLY A 141 -7.79 -8.60 5.17
CA GLY A 141 -8.19 -10.00 5.24
C GLY A 141 -9.49 -10.29 4.50
N GLY A 142 -9.61 -11.48 3.91
CA GLY A 142 -10.85 -11.92 3.27
C GLY A 142 -11.89 -12.45 4.26
N TYR A 143 -13.12 -12.62 3.79
CA TYR A 143 -14.23 -13.16 4.58
C TYR A 143 -14.86 -14.36 3.87
N GLY A 144 -15.12 -15.42 4.64
CA GLY A 144 -15.79 -16.64 4.16
C GLY A 144 -14.81 -17.61 3.49
N GLY A 145 -14.95 -18.91 3.76
CA GLY A 145 -14.25 -19.97 3.05
C GLY A 145 -14.60 -20.01 1.56
N GLU A 146 -13.72 -20.57 0.73
CA GLU A 146 -14.00 -20.77 -0.69
C GLU A 146 -15.31 -21.53 -0.88
N ALA A 147 -16.27 -20.93 -1.59
CA ALA A 147 -17.23 -21.75 -2.30
C ALA A 147 -16.43 -22.48 -3.39
N ALA A 148 -16.32 -23.80 -3.30
CA ALA A 148 -15.85 -24.59 -4.42
C ALA A 148 -16.70 -24.24 -5.66
N SER A 149 -16.02 -23.97 -6.77
CA SER A 149 -16.53 -23.80 -8.14
C SER A 149 -17.11 -22.44 -8.55
N GLN A 150 -16.71 -22.10 -9.78
CA GLN A 150 -16.93 -20.89 -10.55
C GLN A 150 -18.43 -20.61 -10.77
N ASP A 151 -18.90 -19.43 -10.39
CA ASP A 151 -20.12 -18.86 -10.96
C ASP A 151 -19.72 -18.08 -12.24
N PRO A 152 -20.12 -18.53 -13.44
CA PRO A 152 -19.74 -17.91 -14.71
C PRO A 152 -20.32 -16.50 -14.91
N ARG A 153 -21.15 -16.00 -13.98
CA ARG A 153 -21.80 -14.68 -14.11
C ARG A 153 -20.88 -13.48 -13.81
N TYR A 154 -19.69 -13.72 -13.27
CA TYR A 154 -18.66 -12.68 -13.07
C TYR A 154 -17.33 -13.07 -13.72
N GLY A 155 -17.38 -13.58 -14.96
CA GLY A 155 -16.23 -13.57 -15.87
C GLY A 155 -16.05 -12.16 -16.42
N GLY A 156 -14.89 -11.56 -16.17
CA GLY A 156 -14.53 -10.26 -16.73
C GLY A 156 -14.69 -10.28 -18.25
N ALA A 157 -15.33 -9.23 -18.78
CA ALA A 157 -15.26 -8.92 -20.20
C ALA A 157 -13.77 -8.71 -20.53
N ALA A 158 -13.17 -9.72 -21.15
CA ALA A 158 -11.93 -9.58 -21.85
C ALA A 158 -12.22 -8.74 -23.09
N ASP A 159 -11.56 -7.59 -23.18
CA ASP A 159 -11.43 -6.83 -24.40
C ASP A 159 -10.92 -7.77 -25.51
N GLY A 160 -11.79 -8.01 -26.49
CA GLY A 160 -11.56 -8.91 -27.61
C GLY A 160 -12.16 -8.30 -28.86
N VAL A 161 -11.28 -7.61 -29.59
CA VAL A 161 -11.32 -7.17 -31.00
C VAL A 161 -12.33 -7.91 -31.89
N LEU A 162 -12.93 -7.19 -32.85
CA LEU A 162 -13.03 -7.48 -34.31
C LEU A 162 -14.24 -6.74 -34.94
N PRO A 163 -14.27 -6.44 -36.25
CA PRO A 163 -13.21 -6.40 -37.27
C PRO A 163 -12.80 -4.97 -37.69
#